data_AF-A0A969NMZ4-F1
#
_entry.id   AF-A0A969NMZ4-F1
#
_cell.length_a   1.000
_cell.length_b   1.000
_cell.length_c   1.000
_cell.angle_alpha   90.00
_cell.angle_beta   90.00
_cell.angle_gamma   90.00
#
_symmetry.space_group_name_H-M   'P 1'
#
loop_
_entity.id
_entity.type
_entity.pdbx_description
1 polymer ?
#
loop_
_entity_poly.entity_id
_entity_poly.type
_entity_poly.pdbx_seq_one_letter_code
_entity_poly.pdbx_strand_id
1 'polypeptide(L)'
;MNKLSNLVKEVIAEEEAILIELDVENRLCEVVTKSEGLKQFARLFYFVRCDFPTLNFIVGERCGTNEFLWSGLARNLIEELGDGKAPSHNQLYRNFMDCVGASTKDLVDEPLFSSKFNENWRKFCRESPLEEALSAIAVYEIFDQPDYKLFLRAMQKAGVPEAGLDFFKSMQ
;
A
#
# COMPACT_ATOMS: atom_id res chain seq x y z
N MET A 1 -11.29 18.29 9.96
CA MET A 1 -11.55 17.17 9.03
C MET A 1 -12.18 17.75 7.77
N ASN A 2 -11.46 17.72 6.65
CA ASN A 2 -12.08 18.01 5.35
C ASN A 2 -13.11 16.91 5.07
N LYS A 3 -14.36 17.28 4.75
CA LYS A 3 -15.35 16.31 4.28
C LYS A 3 -14.84 15.73 2.97
N LEU A 4 -14.77 14.40 2.87
CA LEU A 4 -14.54 13.72 1.60
C LEU A 4 -15.57 14.19 0.57
N SER A 5 -15.12 14.38 -0.68
CA SER A 5 -16.03 14.67 -1.78
C SER A 5 -16.98 13.49 -2.01
N ASN A 6 -18.12 13.74 -2.66
CA ASN A 6 -19.07 12.66 -2.99
C ASN A 6 -18.42 11.61 -3.89
N LEU A 7 -17.62 12.04 -4.87
CA LEU A 7 -16.88 11.14 -5.76
C LEU A 7 -15.97 10.18 -4.97
N VAL A 8 -15.21 10.69 -4.00
CA VAL A 8 -14.32 9.83 -3.19
C VAL A 8 -15.12 8.79 -2.41
N LYS A 9 -16.28 9.17 -1.84
CA LYS A 9 -17.15 8.23 -1.13
C LYS A 9 -17.74 7.17 -2.05
N GLU A 10 -18.10 7.54 -3.28
CA GLU A 10 -18.60 6.61 -4.28
C GLU A 10 -17.52 5.60 -4.69
N VAL A 11 -16.30 6.06 -4.93
CA VAL A 11 -15.15 5.18 -5.23
C VAL A 11 -14.86 4.20 -4.09
N ILE A 12 -14.88 4.66 -2.83
CA ILE A 12 -14.72 3.80 -1.66
C ILE A 12 -15.83 2.76 -1.58
N ALA A 13 -17.09 3.17 -1.78
CA ALA A 13 -18.23 2.27 -1.68
C ALA A 13 -18.21 1.19 -2.79
N GLU A 14 -17.76 1.55 -3.99
CA GLU A 14 -17.60 0.60 -5.10
C GLU A 14 -16.51 -0.43 -4.79
N GLU A 15 -15.35 0.00 -4.27
CA GLU A 15 -14.29 -0.91 -3.87
C GLU A 15 -14.75 -1.84 -2.73
N GLU A 16 -15.45 -1.31 -1.71
CA GLU A 16 -16.05 -2.14 -0.66
C GLU A 16 -17.00 -3.20 -1.23
N ALA A 17 -17.82 -2.85 -2.23
CA ALA A 17 -18.73 -3.78 -2.89
C ALA A 17 -17.96 -4.89 -3.64
N ILE A 18 -16.90 -4.54 -4.37
CA ILE A 18 -16.04 -5.49 -5.09
C ILE A 18 -15.35 -6.46 -4.11
N LEU A 19 -14.76 -5.95 -3.03
CA LEU A 19 -14.09 -6.77 -2.01
C LEU A 19 -15.06 -7.77 -1.36
N ILE A 20 -16.32 -7.36 -1.14
CA ILE A 20 -17.38 -8.22 -0.61
C ILE A 20 -17.80 -9.26 -1.65
N GLU A 21 -18.07 -8.86 -2.89
CA GLU A 21 -18.50 -9.76 -3.97
C GLU A 21 -17.46 -10.87 -4.22
N LEU A 22 -16.18 -10.51 -4.19
CA LEU A 22 -15.06 -11.43 -4.41
C LEU A 22 -14.67 -12.25 -3.16
N ASP A 23 -15.34 -12.01 -2.03
CA ASP A 23 -15.09 -12.66 -0.75
C ASP A 23 -13.61 -12.57 -0.30
N VAL A 24 -12.99 -11.41 -0.51
CA VAL A 24 -11.54 -11.21 -0.34
C VAL A 24 -11.12 -11.42 1.12
N GLU A 25 -11.91 -10.92 2.09
CA GLU A 25 -11.56 -11.02 3.50
C GLU A 25 -11.48 -12.48 3.96
N ASN A 26 -12.47 -13.31 3.61
CA ASN A 26 -12.49 -14.70 4.04
C ASN A 26 -11.35 -15.50 3.39
N ARG A 27 -11.12 -15.31 2.09
CA ARG A 27 -9.99 -15.92 1.37
C ARG A 27 -8.65 -15.51 1.96
N LEU A 28 -8.48 -14.24 2.31
CA LEU A 28 -7.27 -13.77 2.98
C LEU A 28 -7.12 -14.43 4.34
N CYS A 29 -8.20 -14.48 5.15
CA CYS A 29 -8.18 -15.13 6.47
C CYS A 29 -7.75 -16.61 6.40
N GLU A 30 -8.22 -17.37 5.39
CA GLU A 30 -7.81 -18.78 5.19
C GLU A 30 -6.31 -18.96 4.94
N VAL A 31 -5.65 -17.94 4.41
CA VAL A 31 -4.21 -17.89 4.18
C VAL A 31 -3.49 -17.42 5.45
N VAL A 32 -3.87 -16.26 5.99
CA VAL A 32 -3.08 -15.56 7.01
C VAL A 32 -3.25 -16.14 8.41
N THR A 33 -4.29 -16.94 8.65
CA THR A 33 -4.43 -17.68 9.94
C THR A 33 -3.46 -18.85 10.06
N LYS A 34 -2.78 -19.24 8.96
CA LYS A 34 -1.71 -20.24 8.97
C LYS A 34 -0.37 -19.52 9.03
N SER A 35 0.52 -19.93 9.94
CA SER A 35 1.80 -19.25 10.17
C SER A 35 2.62 -19.04 8.89
N GLU A 36 2.75 -20.06 8.04
CA GLU A 36 3.50 -19.90 6.78
C GLU A 36 2.76 -19.04 5.76
N GLY A 37 1.42 -19.11 5.72
CA GLY A 37 0.61 -18.26 4.85
C GLY A 37 0.71 -16.78 5.24
N LEU A 38 0.73 -16.47 6.53
CA LEU A 38 0.97 -15.12 7.05
C LEU A 38 2.36 -14.59 6.65
N LYS A 39 3.40 -15.41 6.81
CA LYS A 39 4.76 -15.04 6.39
C LYS A 39 4.83 -14.84 4.89
N GLN A 40 4.18 -15.69 4.10
CA GLN A 40 4.12 -15.55 2.65
C GLN A 40 3.41 -14.24 2.27
N PHE A 41 2.27 -13.93 2.87
CA PHE A 41 1.57 -12.66 2.67
C PHE A 41 2.49 -11.47 2.97
N ALA A 42 3.16 -11.47 4.13
CA ALA A 42 4.07 -10.39 4.52
C ALA A 42 5.24 -10.20 3.55
N ARG A 43 5.81 -11.29 3.03
CA ARG A 43 6.89 -11.24 2.03
C ARG A 43 6.41 -10.74 0.67
N LEU A 44 5.26 -11.21 0.19
CA LEU A 44 4.72 -10.82 -1.11
C LEU A 44 4.31 -9.34 -1.11
N PHE A 45 3.60 -8.92 -0.07
CA PHE A 45 3.08 -7.56 0.02
C PHE A 45 4.20 -6.53 0.26
N TYR A 46 5.35 -6.94 0.85
CA TYR A 46 6.57 -6.11 0.92
C TYR A 46 6.97 -5.55 -0.45
N PHE A 47 7.05 -6.40 -1.48
CA PHE A 47 7.51 -5.97 -2.81
C PHE A 47 6.52 -5.05 -3.51
N VAL A 48 5.22 -5.24 -3.27
CA VAL A 48 4.19 -4.35 -3.82
C VAL A 48 4.24 -2.99 -3.12
N ARG A 49 4.41 -2.97 -1.79
CA ARG A 49 4.35 -1.74 -1.00
C ARG A 49 5.62 -0.90 -1.12
N CYS A 50 6.79 -1.52 -1.05
CA CYS A 50 8.06 -0.80 -1.05
C CYS A 50 8.42 -0.18 -2.40
N ASP A 51 7.72 -0.50 -3.49
CA ASP A 51 7.93 0.15 -4.79
C ASP A 51 7.13 1.45 -4.97
N PHE A 52 6.16 1.73 -4.10
CA PHE A 52 5.32 2.93 -4.20
C PHE A 52 6.13 4.27 -4.22
N PRO A 53 7.22 4.45 -3.45
CA PRO A 53 8.09 5.62 -3.59
C PRO A 53 8.68 5.78 -5.00
N THR A 54 8.98 4.66 -5.69
CA THR A 54 9.47 4.70 -7.07
C THR A 54 8.46 5.36 -8.00
N LEU A 55 7.17 5.10 -7.81
CA LEU A 55 6.10 5.72 -8.61
C LEU A 55 6.02 7.23 -8.38
N ASN A 56 6.13 7.66 -7.11
CA ASN A 56 6.18 9.08 -6.74
C ASN A 56 7.36 9.81 -7.43
N PHE A 57 8.54 9.20 -7.49
CA PHE A 57 9.69 9.78 -8.20
C PHE A 57 9.48 9.85 -9.71
N ILE A 58 8.97 8.78 -10.33
CA ILE A 58 8.68 8.74 -11.78
C ILE A 58 7.69 9.86 -12.16
N VAL A 59 6.60 9.99 -11.42
CA VAL A 59 5.60 11.01 -11.71
C VAL A 59 6.11 12.41 -11.34
N GLY A 60 6.87 12.54 -10.25
CA GLY A 60 7.49 13.80 -9.84
C GLY A 60 8.42 14.38 -10.89
N GLU A 61 9.28 13.56 -11.50
CA GLU A 61 10.14 13.99 -12.61
C GLU A 61 9.31 14.66 -13.72
N ARG A 62 8.14 14.10 -14.03
CA ARG A 62 7.23 14.59 -15.07
C ARG A 62 6.47 15.86 -14.67
N CYS A 63 6.35 16.16 -13.38
CA CYS A 63 5.78 17.43 -12.90
C CYS A 63 6.66 18.65 -13.22
N GLY A 64 7.92 18.44 -13.63
CA GLY A 64 8.82 19.52 -14.04
C GLY A 64 9.02 20.55 -12.94
N THR A 65 8.76 21.82 -13.25
CA THR A 65 8.90 22.95 -12.29
C THR A 65 7.59 23.29 -11.56
N ASN A 66 6.57 22.43 -11.62
CA ASN A 66 5.32 22.68 -10.91
C ASN A 66 5.47 22.38 -9.42
N GLU A 67 5.79 23.41 -8.63
CA GLU A 67 6.02 23.31 -7.19
C GLU A 67 4.78 22.81 -6.42
N PHE A 68 3.57 23.14 -6.88
CA PHE A 68 2.34 22.69 -6.22
C PHE A 68 2.23 21.16 -6.28
N LEU A 69 2.41 20.57 -7.47
CA LEU A 69 2.35 19.11 -7.64
C LEU A 69 3.50 18.43 -6.89
N TRP A 70 4.72 18.98 -6.98
CA TRP A 70 5.87 18.49 -6.23
C TRP A 70 5.64 18.51 -4.71
N SER A 71 5.00 19.54 -4.18
CA SER A 71 4.71 19.62 -2.75
C SER A 71 3.79 18.49 -2.28
N GLY A 72 2.86 18.03 -3.12
CA GLY A 72 2.02 16.88 -2.85
C GLY A 72 2.84 15.59 -2.79
N LEU A 73 3.63 15.33 -3.83
CA LEU A 73 4.47 14.13 -3.93
C LEU A 73 5.54 14.08 -2.83
N ALA A 74 6.13 15.22 -2.47
CA ALA A 74 7.12 15.30 -1.40
C ALA A 74 6.51 14.94 -0.03
N ARG A 75 5.27 15.35 0.26
CA ARG A 75 4.57 14.92 1.47
C ARG A 75 4.35 13.42 1.48
N ASN A 76 3.92 12.85 0.36
CA ASN A 76 3.71 11.41 0.24
C ASN A 76 5.03 10.64 0.45
N LEU A 77 6.12 11.06 -0.19
CA LEU A 77 7.45 10.48 0.02
C LEU A 77 7.92 10.55 1.47
N ILE A 78 7.60 11.62 2.20
CA ILE A 78 7.92 11.75 3.63
C ILE A 78 7.13 10.73 4.46
N GLU A 79 5.86 10.50 4.16
CA GLU A 79 5.05 9.49 4.86
C GLU A 79 5.59 8.06 4.62
N GLU A 80 6.00 7.80 3.38
CA GLU A 80 6.52 6.50 2.96
C GLU A 80 7.95 6.18 3.44
N LEU A 81 8.85 7.17 3.39
CA LEU A 81 10.28 7.00 3.67
C LEU A 81 10.68 7.51 5.06
N GLY A 82 9.92 8.47 5.60
CA GLY A 82 10.12 9.09 6.91
C GLY A 82 10.80 10.44 6.84
N ASP A 83 10.50 11.30 7.83
CA ASP A 83 11.21 12.57 8.10
C ASP A 83 12.15 12.48 9.30
N GLY A 84 12.26 11.31 9.92
CA GLY A 84 13.05 11.07 11.13
C GLY A 84 12.35 11.44 12.45
N LYS A 85 11.09 11.89 12.42
CA LYS A 85 10.32 12.23 13.65
C LYS A 85 9.32 11.14 14.05
N ALA A 86 8.76 10.44 13.07
CA ALA A 86 7.83 9.33 13.28
C ALA A 86 8.23 8.12 12.42
N PRO A 87 7.80 6.90 12.80
CA PRO A 87 7.98 5.73 11.95
C PRO A 87 7.31 5.94 10.60
N SER A 88 8.04 5.70 9.51
CA SER A 88 7.47 5.72 8.16
C SER A 88 6.65 4.47 7.86
N HIS A 89 5.80 4.50 6.83
CA HIS A 89 5.04 3.32 6.40
C HIS A 89 5.96 2.12 6.13
N ASN A 90 7.12 2.34 5.50
CA ASN A 90 8.10 1.29 5.27
C ASN A 90 8.73 0.76 6.57
N GLN A 91 8.94 1.60 7.58
CA GLN A 91 9.43 1.15 8.88
C GLN A 91 8.36 0.35 9.64
N LEU A 92 7.13 0.85 9.67
CA LEU A 92 5.99 0.14 10.27
C LEU A 92 5.76 -1.21 9.60
N TYR A 93 5.91 -1.29 8.28
CA TYR A 93 5.77 -2.55 7.56
C TYR A 93 6.88 -3.55 7.90
N ARG A 94 8.14 -3.10 8.02
CA ARG A 94 9.24 -3.95 8.49
C ARG A 94 9.00 -4.47 9.91
N ASN A 95 8.44 -3.64 10.80
CA ASN A 95 8.07 -4.07 12.14
C ASN A 95 6.99 -5.16 12.10
N PHE A 96 5.99 -5.03 11.21
CA PHE A 96 5.00 -6.09 10.97
C PHE A 96 5.67 -7.38 10.51
N MET A 97 6.57 -7.31 9.53
CA MET A 97 7.32 -8.46 9.03
C MET A 97 8.12 -9.18 10.13
N ASP A 98 8.81 -8.41 10.98
CA ASP A 98 9.55 -8.96 12.12
C ASP A 98 8.60 -9.63 13.14
N CYS A 99 7.45 -9.01 13.42
CA CYS A 99 6.44 -9.56 14.33
C CYS A 99 5.86 -10.91 13.88
N VAL A 100 5.79 -11.15 12.57
CA VAL A 100 5.30 -12.41 12.00
C VAL A 100 6.42 -13.40 11.66
N GLY A 101 7.67 -13.04 11.94
CA GLY A 101 8.85 -13.88 11.67
C GLY A 101 9.15 -14.04 10.18
N ALA A 102 8.93 -12.99 9.39
CA ALA A 102 9.20 -12.93 7.96
C ALA A 102 10.27 -11.86 7.65
N SER A 103 11.52 -12.08 8.05
CA SER A 103 12.56 -11.05 7.90
C SER A 103 12.79 -10.64 6.44
N THR A 104 13.03 -9.35 6.20
CA THR A 104 13.46 -8.85 4.89
C THR A 104 14.81 -9.41 4.46
N LYS A 105 15.64 -9.88 5.40
CA LYS A 105 16.92 -10.55 5.10
C LYS A 105 16.76 -11.89 4.40
N ASP A 106 15.60 -12.52 4.55
CA ASP A 106 15.27 -13.79 3.91
C ASP A 106 14.68 -13.60 2.50
N LEU A 107 14.50 -12.34 2.08
CA LEU A 107 14.02 -12.01 0.73
C LEU A 107 15.21 -12.07 -0.23
N VAL A 108 15.27 -13.14 -1.01
CA VAL A 108 16.32 -13.34 -2.02
C VAL A 108 15.88 -12.80 -3.37
N ASP A 109 14.65 -13.11 -3.79
CA ASP A 109 14.14 -12.78 -5.11
C ASP A 109 12.75 -12.14 -5.03
N GLU A 110 12.52 -11.11 -5.85
CA GLU A 110 11.20 -10.54 -6.07
C GLU A 110 10.31 -11.57 -6.82
N PRO A 111 9.13 -11.92 -6.29
CA PRO A 111 8.18 -12.79 -6.97
C PRO A 111 7.79 -12.25 -8.35
N LEU A 112 7.60 -13.15 -9.33
CA LEU A 112 7.21 -12.78 -10.69
C LEU A 112 5.95 -11.91 -10.75
N PHE A 113 4.98 -12.16 -9.86
CA PHE A 113 3.76 -11.36 -9.77
C PHE A 113 4.06 -9.92 -9.36
N SER A 114 4.78 -9.68 -8.26
CA SER A 114 5.09 -8.33 -7.79
C SER A 114 5.97 -7.59 -8.78
N SER A 115 6.95 -8.28 -9.38
CA SER A 115 7.81 -7.70 -10.41
C SER A 115 7.00 -7.18 -11.61
N LYS A 116 6.09 -8.00 -12.15
CA LYS A 116 5.20 -7.60 -13.25
C LYS A 116 4.22 -6.50 -12.86
N PHE A 117 3.66 -6.59 -11.66
CA PHE A 117 2.76 -5.56 -11.13
C PHE A 117 3.46 -4.20 -11.07
N ASN A 118 4.65 -4.16 -10.45
CA ASN A 118 5.47 -2.97 -10.31
C ASN A 118 5.95 -2.44 -11.67
N GLU A 119 6.36 -3.30 -12.60
CA GLU A 119 6.77 -2.90 -13.94
C GLU A 119 5.62 -2.26 -14.73
N ASN A 120 4.41 -2.83 -14.64
CA ASN A 120 3.22 -2.26 -15.29
C ASN A 120 2.87 -0.87 -14.73
N TRP A 121 2.93 -0.70 -13.41
CA TRP A 121 2.73 0.62 -12.78
C TRP A 121 3.78 1.62 -13.23
N ARG A 122 5.06 1.26 -13.19
CA ARG A 122 6.15 2.11 -13.65
C ARG A 122 5.99 2.50 -15.11
N LYS A 123 5.58 1.56 -15.97
CA LYS A 123 5.30 1.81 -17.38
C LYS A 123 4.15 2.80 -17.55
N PHE A 124 3.01 2.55 -16.90
CA PHE A 124 1.84 3.43 -16.94
C PHE A 124 2.19 4.85 -16.47
N CYS A 125 2.89 4.98 -15.33
CA CYS A 125 3.32 6.28 -14.80
C CYS A 125 4.31 7.02 -15.71
N ARG A 126 5.02 6.34 -16.62
CA ARG A 126 5.92 6.98 -17.60
C ARG A 126 5.19 7.37 -18.88
N GLU A 127 4.32 6.49 -19.38
CA GLU A 127 3.79 6.57 -20.73
C GLU A 127 2.43 7.28 -20.83
N SER A 128 1.58 7.16 -19.81
CA SER A 128 0.24 7.78 -19.80
C SER A 128 0.32 9.30 -19.61
N PRO A 129 -0.68 10.09 -20.03
CA PRO A 129 -0.76 11.52 -19.71
C PRO A 129 -0.53 11.80 -18.21
N LEU A 130 0.13 12.91 -17.89
CA LEU A 130 0.53 13.21 -16.49
C LEU A 130 -0.69 13.27 -15.55
N GLU A 131 -1.78 13.89 -15.99
CA GLU A 131 -3.01 13.98 -15.22
C GLU A 131 -3.60 12.61 -14.93
N GLU A 132 -3.62 11.71 -15.92
CA GLU A 132 -4.08 10.33 -15.73
C GLU A 132 -3.18 9.54 -14.77
N ALA A 133 -1.86 9.70 -14.87
CA ALA A 133 -0.92 9.06 -13.94
C ALA A 133 -1.12 9.54 -12.49
N LEU A 134 -1.30 10.85 -12.29
CA LEU A 134 -1.59 11.44 -10.98
C LEU A 134 -2.95 10.96 -10.45
N SER A 135 -3.98 10.94 -11.29
CA SER A 135 -5.32 10.45 -10.92
C SER A 135 -5.30 8.97 -10.56
N ALA A 136 -4.55 8.13 -11.29
CA ALA A 136 -4.43 6.71 -11.00
C ALA A 136 -3.77 6.45 -9.64
N ILE A 137 -2.69 7.19 -9.31
CA ILE A 137 -2.06 7.12 -7.98
C ILE A 137 -3.06 7.56 -6.90
N ALA A 138 -3.76 8.68 -7.11
CA ALA A 138 -4.74 9.16 -6.14
C ALA A 138 -5.90 8.17 -5.91
N VAL A 139 -6.37 7.49 -6.96
CA VAL A 139 -7.40 6.44 -6.82
C VAL A 139 -6.85 5.22 -6.08
N TYR A 140 -5.61 4.80 -6.37
CA TYR A 140 -4.95 3.72 -5.64
C TYR A 140 -4.86 4.04 -4.13
N GLU A 141 -4.50 5.27 -3.76
CA GLU A 141 -4.48 5.70 -2.35
C GLU A 141 -5.90 5.81 -1.73
N ILE A 142 -6.94 6.09 -2.53
CA ILE A 142 -8.33 6.07 -2.04
C ILE A 142 -8.75 4.63 -1.69
N PHE A 143 -8.31 3.64 -2.46
CA PHE A 143 -8.58 2.23 -2.20
C PHE A 143 -7.91 1.71 -0.92
N ASP A 144 -6.84 2.36 -0.44
CA ASP A 144 -6.23 1.99 0.83
C ASP A 144 -7.26 2.02 1.99
N GLN A 145 -8.26 2.91 1.94
CA GLN A 145 -9.22 3.03 3.03
C GLN A 145 -10.05 1.74 3.27
N PRO A 146 -10.75 1.17 2.28
CA PRO A 146 -11.42 -0.12 2.47
C PRO A 146 -10.45 -1.30 2.58
N ASP A 147 -9.34 -1.30 1.83
CA ASP A 147 -8.36 -2.39 1.81
C ASP A 147 -7.70 -2.60 3.17
N TYR A 148 -7.20 -1.53 3.78
CA TYR A 148 -6.47 -1.62 5.04
C TYR A 148 -7.38 -1.87 6.23
N LYS A 149 -8.66 -1.48 6.17
CA LYS A 149 -9.68 -1.94 7.13
C LYS A 149 -9.84 -3.45 7.05
N LEU A 150 -9.89 -4.01 5.84
CA LEU A 150 -9.98 -5.46 5.63
C LEU A 150 -8.69 -6.15 6.10
N PHE A 151 -7.52 -5.65 5.71
CA PHE A 151 -6.23 -6.21 6.14
C PHE A 151 -6.08 -6.19 7.66
N LEU A 152 -6.44 -5.07 8.32
CA LEU A 152 -6.38 -5.00 9.78
C LEU A 152 -7.22 -6.09 10.43
N ARG A 153 -8.47 -6.30 9.98
CA ARG A 153 -9.33 -7.37 10.52
C ARG A 153 -8.73 -8.75 10.28
N ALA A 154 -8.17 -9.00 9.10
CA ALA A 154 -7.53 -10.27 8.78
C ALA A 154 -6.28 -10.53 9.65
N MET A 155 -5.42 -9.52 9.85
CA MET A 155 -4.24 -9.62 10.70
C MET A 155 -4.60 -9.81 12.19
N GLN A 156 -5.66 -9.16 12.66
CA GLN A 156 -6.20 -9.38 14.00
C GLN A 156 -6.69 -10.83 14.18
N LYS A 157 -7.44 -11.37 13.20
CA LYS A 157 -7.88 -12.78 13.20
C LYS A 157 -6.70 -13.76 13.15
N ALA A 158 -5.61 -13.39 12.49
CA ALA A 158 -4.38 -14.17 12.45
C ALA A 158 -3.57 -14.14 13.76
N GLY A 159 -3.96 -13.31 14.74
CA GLY A 159 -3.26 -13.20 16.01
C GLY A 159 -1.96 -12.40 15.95
N VAL A 160 -1.83 -11.49 14.97
CA VAL A 160 -0.67 -10.58 14.86
C VAL A 160 -0.63 -9.68 16.11
N PRO A 161 0.54 -9.54 16.76
CA PRO A 161 0.66 -8.68 17.95
C PRO A 161 0.43 -7.21 17.60
N GLU A 162 0.01 -6.43 18.60
CA GLU A 162 -0.38 -5.02 18.44
C GLU A 162 0.66 -4.16 17.70
N ALA A 163 1.95 -4.33 18.00
CA ALA A 163 3.04 -3.62 17.32
C ALA A 163 3.14 -3.92 15.82
N GLY A 164 2.70 -5.11 15.38
CA GLY A 164 2.62 -5.48 13.97
C GLY A 164 1.35 -4.98 13.28
N LEU A 165 0.36 -4.49 14.05
CA LEU A 165 -0.88 -3.93 13.51
C LEU A 165 -0.77 -2.42 13.22
N ASP A 166 0.25 -1.74 13.76
CA ASP A 166 0.42 -0.29 13.64
C ASP A 166 0.50 0.18 12.18
N PHE A 167 1.14 -0.60 11.31
CA PHE A 167 1.14 -0.34 9.86
C PHE A 167 -0.30 -0.25 9.32
N PHE A 168 -1.13 -1.25 9.56
CA PHE A 168 -2.50 -1.28 9.02
C PHE A 168 -3.43 -0.25 9.66
N LYS A 169 -3.10 0.25 10.86
CA LYS A 169 -3.83 1.34 11.51
C LYS A 169 -3.42 2.71 10.97
N SER A 170 -2.16 2.88 10.59
CA SER A 170 -1.66 4.14 10.04
C SER A 170 -2.21 4.47 8.65
N MET A 171 -2.71 3.46 7.94
CA MET A 171 -3.18 3.54 6.55
C MET A 171 -4.71 3.76 6.43
N GLN A 172 -5.42 4.12 7.52
CA GLN A 172 -6.90 4.25 7.57
C GLN A 172 -7.43 5.68 7.52
#